data_AF-A0A6B3PFA2-F1
#
_entry.id   AF-A0A6B3PFA2-F1
#
_cell.length_a   1.000
_cell.length_b   1.000
_cell.length_c   1.000
_cell.angle_alpha   90.00
_cell.angle_beta   90.00
_cell.angle_gamma   90.00
#
_symmetry.space_group_name_H-M   'P 1'
#
loop_
_entity.id
_entity.type
_entity.pdbx_description
1 polymer ?
#
loop_
_entity_poly.entity_id
_entity_poly.type
_entity_poly.pdbx_seq_one_letter_code
_entity_poly.pdbx_strand_id
1 'polypeptide(L)'
;MRERGAKCGNNDTNGGEASLKSQTIASTSSKFGVDEDRAIKEIAVIDSLENLNLKGIHIFTESNVLDYNQLLSSWTNTISIANRINDQGYRISLLDFGGGIGIPYNSIDPEFDMESFGQQLQVIFENNPYRYHCIVEIGRYMVGEAGCYITEVVDIKESLGQKFIILDGGVHQLLRLSMKPASKYMEVLGRNGNYTQKATLGGKLPTPLDIMVEDVMLPEDIEIGDRLVIYNCGAYGFNHSLTNFALHNYPAEVAYSDGTIQLIRSSGQVKDFFLNQKFPTDSGDGKKHI
;
A
#
# COMPACT_ATOMS: atom_id res chain seq x y z
N MET A 1 -3.47 19.65 -7.40
CA MET A 1 -4.59 19.61 -6.44
C MET A 1 -5.23 18.23 -6.56
N ARG A 2 -5.37 17.48 -5.46
CA ARG A 2 -6.08 16.20 -5.46
C ARG A 2 -7.58 16.51 -5.51
N GLU A 3 -8.26 16.15 -6.58
CA GLU A 3 -9.72 16.16 -6.61
C GLU A 3 -10.21 14.94 -5.85
N ARG A 4 -11.01 15.17 -4.81
CA ARG A 4 -11.51 14.11 -3.93
C ARG A 4 -12.42 13.17 -4.73
N GLY A 5 -12.21 11.86 -4.60
CA GLY A 5 -13.30 10.90 -4.80
C GLY A 5 -14.48 11.29 -3.90
N ALA A 6 -15.70 11.07 -4.38
CA ALA A 6 -16.93 11.49 -3.71
C ALA A 6 -17.03 11.01 -2.25
N LYS A 7 -17.89 11.67 -1.47
CA LYS A 7 -18.19 11.39 -0.05
C LYS A 7 -18.22 9.88 0.24
N CYS A 8 -17.50 9.45 1.29
CA CYS A 8 -17.48 8.07 1.78
C CYS A 8 -18.89 7.46 1.92
N GLY A 9 -18.99 6.15 1.69
CA GLY A 9 -20.08 5.36 2.25
C GLY A 9 -20.04 5.43 3.78
N ASN A 10 -21.22 5.44 4.43
CA ASN A 10 -21.38 5.47 5.89
C ASN A 10 -21.04 4.12 6.56
N ASN A 11 -20.03 3.41 6.05
CA ASN A 11 -19.78 2.00 6.39
C ASN A 11 -18.95 1.85 7.67
N ASP A 12 -18.40 2.97 8.15
CA ASP A 12 -17.64 3.07 9.39
C ASP A 12 -18.60 3.40 10.54
N THR A 13 -19.24 2.38 11.12
CA THR A 13 -19.91 2.58 12.42
C THR A 13 -18.86 2.75 13.51
N ASN A 14 -19.01 3.79 14.34
CA ASN A 14 -18.32 4.00 15.60
C ASN A 14 -18.21 2.68 16.38
N GLY A 15 -17.05 2.04 16.34
CA GLY A 15 -16.89 0.67 16.81
C GLY A 15 -15.44 0.20 16.78
N GLY A 16 -14.62 0.80 17.64
CA GLY A 16 -13.26 0.38 17.94
C GLY A 16 -12.21 1.39 17.47
N GLU A 17 -11.45 1.93 18.43
CA GLU A 17 -10.15 2.57 18.18
C GLU A 17 -9.17 1.53 17.60
N ALA A 18 -9.34 1.19 16.33
CA ALA A 18 -8.29 0.57 15.55
C ALA A 18 -7.62 1.71 14.76
N SER A 19 -6.88 2.58 15.47
CA SER A 19 -5.93 3.41 14.74
C SER A 19 -5.01 2.47 13.97
N LEU A 20 -4.80 2.75 12.69
CA LEU A 20 -3.75 2.09 11.93
C LEU A 20 -2.45 2.36 12.67
N LYS A 21 -2.00 1.39 13.48
CA LYS A 21 -0.65 1.43 14.05
C LYS A 21 0.31 1.52 12.86
N SER A 22 1.01 2.65 12.78
CA SER A 22 2.13 2.85 11.86
C SER A 22 3.01 1.61 11.94
N GLN A 23 3.33 1.02 10.79
CA GLN A 23 4.25 -0.12 10.77
C GLN A 23 5.66 0.43 10.92
N THR A 24 6.17 0.38 12.14
CA THR A 24 7.57 0.73 12.41
C THR A 24 8.49 -0.41 11.97
N ILE A 25 9.38 -0.09 11.05
CA ILE A 25 10.33 -0.99 10.38
C ILE A 25 11.71 -0.90 11.04
N ALA A 26 12.02 0.23 11.69
CA ALA A 26 13.36 0.53 12.23
C ALA A 26 13.48 0.47 13.77
N SER A 27 12.38 0.34 14.53
CA SER A 27 12.43 0.34 16.01
C SER A 27 12.54 -1.06 16.63
N THR A 28 12.64 -2.11 15.81
CA THR A 28 12.76 -3.51 16.24
C THR A 28 13.76 -4.23 15.36
N SER A 29 14.24 -5.41 15.80
CA SER A 29 15.16 -6.24 15.01
C SER A 29 14.61 -6.44 13.59
N SER A 30 15.36 -5.97 12.61
CA SER A 30 14.91 -5.91 11.22
C SER A 30 15.95 -6.58 10.32
N LYS A 31 15.47 -7.13 9.21
CA LYS A 31 16.37 -7.59 8.13
C LYS A 31 16.98 -6.43 7.33
N PHE A 32 16.54 -5.20 7.62
CA PHE A 32 16.92 -3.99 6.89
C PHE A 32 17.87 -3.13 7.71
N GLY A 33 18.77 -2.46 7.01
CA GLY A 33 19.65 -1.44 7.58
C GLY A 33 20.81 -1.99 8.39
N VAL A 34 21.44 -1.08 9.11
CA VAL A 34 22.56 -1.31 10.02
C VAL A 34 22.23 -0.55 11.30
N ASP A 35 22.55 -1.13 12.45
CA ASP A 35 22.37 -0.47 13.75
C ASP A 35 23.22 0.81 13.83
N GLU A 36 22.67 1.87 14.44
CA GLU A 36 23.31 3.18 14.47
C GLU A 36 24.70 3.15 15.14
N ASP A 37 24.86 2.33 16.19
CA ASP A 37 26.13 2.16 16.92
C ASP A 37 27.23 1.50 16.05
N ARG A 38 26.84 0.77 15.01
CA ARG A 38 27.74 0.17 14.03
C ARG A 38 28.01 1.08 12.83
N ALA A 39 27.17 2.08 12.58
CA ALA A 39 27.21 2.88 11.35
C ALA A 39 28.60 3.46 11.08
N ILE A 40 29.26 4.06 12.08
CA ILE A 40 30.61 4.64 11.91
C ILE A 40 31.66 3.60 11.53
N LYS A 41 31.60 2.41 12.13
CA LYS A 41 32.52 1.32 11.81
C LYS A 41 32.32 0.85 10.37
N GLU A 42 31.08 0.68 9.93
CA GLU A 42 30.78 0.26 8.56
C GLU A 42 31.17 1.36 7.55
N ILE A 43 30.95 2.63 7.88
CA ILE A 43 31.38 3.77 7.08
C ILE A 43 32.91 3.76 6.89
N ALA A 44 33.68 3.53 7.96
CA ALA A 44 35.14 3.44 7.87
C ALA A 44 35.61 2.29 6.96
N VAL A 45 34.90 1.15 6.98
CA VAL A 45 35.17 0.04 6.05
C VAL A 45 34.91 0.47 4.62
N ILE A 46 33.77 1.12 4.34
CA ILE A 46 33.44 1.61 2.99
C ILE A 46 34.46 2.62 2.49
N ASP A 47 34.90 3.56 3.34
CA ASP A 47 35.86 4.60 2.98
C ASP A 47 37.26 4.02 2.66
N SER A 48 37.59 2.85 3.21
CA SER A 48 38.84 2.14 2.90
C SER A 48 38.85 1.43 1.54
N LEU A 49 37.70 1.32 0.88
CA LEU A 49 37.55 0.58 -0.38
C LEU A 49 37.70 1.53 -1.57
N GLU A 50 38.79 1.38 -2.33
CA GLU A 50 39.16 2.27 -3.45
C GLU A 50 38.08 2.42 -4.54
N ASN A 51 37.19 1.44 -4.68
CA ASN A 51 36.15 1.41 -5.70
C ASN A 51 34.77 1.87 -5.19
N LEU A 52 34.66 2.31 -3.94
CA LEU A 52 33.42 2.82 -3.35
C LEU A 52 33.56 4.29 -2.97
N ASN A 53 32.45 5.01 -3.05
CA ASN A 53 32.38 6.42 -2.69
C ASN A 53 31.10 6.66 -1.91
N LEU A 54 31.21 6.76 -0.58
CA LEU A 54 30.07 7.02 0.29
C LEU A 54 29.52 8.42 0.04
N LYS A 55 28.31 8.52 -0.50
CA LYS A 55 27.62 9.81 -0.74
C LYS A 55 26.70 10.23 0.39
N GLY A 56 26.16 9.27 1.12
CA GLY A 56 25.26 9.57 2.22
C GLY A 56 24.59 8.37 2.84
N ILE A 57 23.52 8.65 3.59
CA ILE A 57 22.75 7.64 4.32
C ILE A 57 21.30 7.62 3.85
N HIS A 58 20.70 6.45 4.01
CA HIS A 58 19.28 6.21 3.82
C HIS A 58 18.67 5.71 5.13
N ILE A 59 17.59 6.33 5.58
CA ILE A 59 16.85 5.92 6.77
C ILE A 59 15.36 5.91 6.47
N PHE A 60 14.77 4.71 6.48
CA PHE A 60 13.33 4.50 6.34
C PHE A 60 12.78 3.80 7.58
N THR A 61 11.92 4.49 8.32
CA THR A 61 11.47 4.03 9.65
C THR A 61 10.06 3.47 9.65
N GLU A 62 9.16 4.03 8.84
CA GLU A 62 7.72 3.82 8.99
C GLU A 62 6.96 3.93 7.66
N SER A 63 5.83 3.22 7.53
CA SER A 63 4.93 3.34 6.38
C SER A 63 3.54 3.83 6.80
N ASN A 64 2.94 4.70 5.98
CA ASN A 64 1.60 5.24 6.15
C ASN A 64 1.41 6.07 7.44
N VAL A 65 2.37 6.94 7.74
CA VAL A 65 2.31 7.90 8.84
C VAL A 65 1.32 9.01 8.48
N LEU A 66 0.27 9.18 9.28
CA LEU A 66 -0.74 10.23 9.09
C LEU A 66 -0.46 11.48 9.94
N ASP A 67 0.18 11.32 11.09
CA ASP A 67 0.62 12.44 11.93
C ASP A 67 1.96 13.00 11.43
N TYR A 68 1.92 14.22 10.91
CA TYR A 68 3.13 14.86 10.40
C TYR A 68 4.20 15.09 11.49
N ASN A 69 3.82 15.24 12.77
CA ASN A 69 4.78 15.45 13.86
C ASN A 69 5.63 14.19 14.09
N GLN A 70 5.02 13.01 13.94
CA GLN A 70 5.72 11.73 14.00
C GLN A 70 6.74 11.60 12.87
N LEU A 71 6.33 11.89 11.63
CA LEU A 71 7.25 11.83 10.49
C LEU A 71 8.37 12.87 10.58
N LEU A 72 8.03 14.09 11.02
CA LEU A 72 8.98 15.19 11.23
C LEU A 72 10.04 14.80 12.26
N SER A 73 9.64 14.16 13.36
CA SER A 73 10.56 13.67 14.39
C SER A 73 11.54 12.63 13.80
N SER A 74 11.04 11.71 12.98
CA SER A 74 11.88 10.71 12.30
C SER A 74 12.90 11.34 11.34
N TRP A 75 12.45 12.32 10.54
CA TRP A 75 13.34 13.01 9.59
C TRP A 75 14.35 13.91 10.30
N THR A 76 13.94 14.56 11.40
CA THR A 76 14.86 15.31 12.26
C THR A 76 15.95 14.42 12.85
N ASN A 77 15.60 13.21 13.30
CA ASN A 77 16.59 12.24 13.77
C ASN A 77 17.56 11.81 12.66
N THR A 78 17.06 11.62 11.44
CA THR A 78 17.89 11.28 10.26
C THR A 78 18.92 12.38 9.96
N ILE A 79 18.49 13.65 9.98
CA ILE A 79 19.38 14.81 9.83
C ILE A 79 20.42 14.84 10.95
N SER A 80 19.99 14.57 12.19
CA SER A 80 20.88 14.54 13.36
C SER A 80 21.96 13.46 13.26
N ILE A 81 21.61 12.25 12.80
CA ILE A 81 22.56 11.15 12.57
C ILE A 81 23.61 11.57 11.54
N ALA A 82 23.18 12.18 10.43
CA ALA A 82 24.08 12.61 9.37
C ALA A 82 25.02 13.73 9.81
N ASN A 83 24.51 14.68 10.59
CA ASN A 83 25.34 15.72 11.20
C ASN A 83 26.42 15.10 12.09
N ARG A 84 26.07 14.13 12.95
CA ARG A 84 27.04 13.42 13.79
C ARG A 84 28.12 12.69 12.97
N ILE A 85 27.75 12.13 11.83
CA ILE A 85 28.71 11.49 10.92
C ILE A 85 29.66 12.53 10.30
N ASN A 86 29.13 13.68 9.85
CA ASN A 86 29.97 14.76 9.32
C ASN A 86 30.86 15.41 10.37
N ASP A 87 30.40 15.55 11.61
CA ASP A 87 31.19 16.06 12.74
C ASP A 87 32.42 15.18 13.04
N GLN A 88 32.39 13.90 12.64
CA GLN A 88 33.52 12.97 12.73
C GLN A 88 34.50 13.07 11.55
N GLY A 89 34.28 13.98 10.61
CA GLY A 89 35.15 14.24 9.47
C GLY A 89 34.77 13.50 8.17
N TYR A 90 33.71 12.69 8.20
CA TYR A 90 33.14 12.14 6.96
C TYR A 90 32.44 13.25 6.16
N ARG A 91 32.21 13.01 4.87
CA ARG A 91 31.66 14.00 3.93
C ARG A 91 30.37 13.52 3.28
N ILE A 92 29.37 13.24 4.11
CA ILE A 92 28.02 12.92 3.65
C ILE A 92 27.37 14.18 3.07
N SER A 93 26.93 14.06 1.82
CA SER A 93 26.25 15.12 1.07
C SER A 93 24.82 14.76 0.68
N LEU A 94 24.41 13.50 0.84
CA LEU A 94 23.10 12.98 0.44
C LEU A 94 22.34 12.44 1.66
N LEU A 95 21.06 12.80 1.76
CA LEU A 95 20.12 12.26 2.72
C LEU A 95 18.93 11.66 2.01
N ASP A 96 18.73 10.37 2.18
CA ASP A 96 17.53 9.71 1.73
C ASP A 96 16.64 9.40 2.95
N PHE A 97 15.47 10.04 2.98
CA PHE A 97 14.49 9.89 4.06
C PHE A 97 13.58 8.68 3.86
N GLY A 98 13.76 7.93 2.78
CA GLY A 98 12.80 6.92 2.35
C GLY A 98 11.43 7.54 2.08
N GLY A 99 10.37 6.78 2.36
CA GLY A 99 8.99 7.23 2.26
C GLY A 99 8.36 7.56 3.62
N GLY A 100 7.10 7.16 3.77
CA GLY A 100 6.40 7.18 5.06
C GLY A 100 5.15 8.04 5.08
N ILE A 101 5.05 9.05 4.21
CA ILE A 101 3.86 9.89 4.08
C ILE A 101 2.63 9.02 3.78
N GLY A 102 1.62 9.12 4.65
CA GLY A 102 0.41 8.30 4.59
C GLY A 102 -0.77 8.97 3.87
N ILE A 103 -1.77 8.14 3.60
CA ILE A 103 -3.09 8.55 3.08
C ILE A 103 -4.18 7.91 3.95
N PRO A 104 -5.36 8.53 4.05
CA PRO A 104 -6.48 7.94 4.78
C PRO A 104 -6.97 6.65 4.10
N TYR A 105 -7.44 5.68 4.88
CA TYR A 105 -8.02 4.43 4.38
C TYR A 105 -9.41 4.13 4.95
N ASN A 106 -9.94 5.06 5.75
CA ASN A 106 -11.30 5.07 6.29
C ASN A 106 -11.72 6.54 6.51
N SER A 107 -12.95 6.76 6.94
CA SER A 107 -13.52 8.10 7.12
C SER A 107 -13.00 8.87 8.35
N ILE A 108 -12.35 8.19 9.30
CA ILE A 108 -11.85 8.78 10.54
C ILE A 108 -10.35 9.10 10.50
N ASP A 109 -9.62 8.52 9.56
CA ASP A 109 -8.20 8.77 9.34
C ASP A 109 -8.00 10.25 8.95
N PRO A 110 -7.09 10.99 9.63
CA PRO A 110 -6.79 12.35 9.24
C PRO A 110 -5.98 12.38 7.93
N GLU A 111 -6.16 13.45 7.16
CA GLU A 111 -5.25 13.77 6.06
C GLU A 111 -3.88 14.18 6.61
N PHE A 112 -2.81 13.80 5.91
CA PHE A 112 -1.46 14.25 6.25
C PHE A 112 -1.30 15.74 5.94
N ASP A 113 -0.99 16.55 6.96
CA ASP A 113 -0.76 17.99 6.81
C ASP A 113 0.61 18.27 6.18
N MET A 114 0.63 18.24 4.85
CA MET A 114 1.82 18.50 4.04
C MET A 114 2.34 19.93 4.20
N GLU A 115 1.45 20.90 4.44
CA GLU A 115 1.83 22.30 4.55
C GLU A 115 2.63 22.54 5.84
N SER A 116 2.10 22.13 6.99
CA SER A 116 2.79 22.23 8.27
C SER A 116 4.08 21.42 8.28
N PHE A 117 4.08 20.22 7.68
CA PHE A 117 5.28 19.41 7.53
C PHE A 117 6.39 20.14 6.75
N GLY A 118 6.04 20.71 5.59
CA GLY A 118 6.99 21.45 4.75
C GLY A 118 7.55 22.69 5.44
N GLN A 119 6.71 23.46 6.13
CA GLN A 119 7.13 24.65 6.88
C GLN A 119 8.13 24.30 7.99
N GLN A 120 7.87 23.26 8.77
CA GLN A 120 8.76 22.84 9.85
C GLN A 120 10.09 22.27 9.32
N LEU A 121 10.05 21.49 8.24
CA LEU A 121 11.27 21.01 7.58
C LEU A 121 12.14 22.15 7.06
N GLN A 122 11.52 23.19 6.49
CA GLN A 122 12.25 24.37 6.03
C GLN A 122 13.03 25.01 7.19
N VAL A 123 12.39 25.22 8.35
CA VAL A 123 13.05 25.76 9.54
C VAL A 123 14.21 24.89 9.99
N ILE A 124 14.06 23.56 9.97
CA ILE A 124 15.14 22.63 10.34
C ILE A 124 16.33 22.79 9.38
N PHE A 125 16.11 22.78 8.07
CA PHE A 125 17.19 22.90 7.08
C PHE A 125 17.84 24.29 7.06
N GLU A 126 17.10 25.37 7.31
CA GLU A 126 17.65 26.72 7.40
C GLU A 126 18.67 26.85 8.54
N ASN A 127 18.39 26.18 9.67
CA ASN A 127 19.26 26.17 10.85
C ASN A 127 20.29 25.03 10.86
N ASN A 128 20.30 24.15 9.86
CA ASN A 128 21.22 23.01 9.82
C ASN A 128 22.64 23.44 9.39
N PRO A 129 23.71 23.03 10.11
CA PRO A 129 25.09 23.42 9.78
C PRO A 129 25.59 22.81 8.46
N TYR A 130 24.99 21.70 8.02
CA TYR A 130 25.34 21.01 6.79
C TYR A 130 24.25 21.19 5.73
N ARG A 131 24.65 21.23 4.45
CA ARG A 131 23.72 21.22 3.32
C ARG A 131 23.69 19.82 2.72
N TYR A 132 22.49 19.27 2.56
CA TYR A 132 22.28 17.94 2.02
C TYR A 132 21.46 18.01 0.72
N HIS A 133 21.78 17.12 -0.21
CA HIS A 133 20.88 16.74 -1.29
C HIS A 133 19.89 15.72 -0.73
N CYS A 134 18.60 16.06 -0.72
CA CYS A 134 17.57 15.26 -0.09
C CYS A 134 16.81 14.42 -1.12
N ILE A 135 16.62 13.14 -0.82
CA ILE A 135 15.78 12.20 -1.56
C ILE A 135 14.60 11.79 -0.68
N VAL A 136 13.44 11.65 -1.30
CA VAL A 136 12.22 11.14 -0.66
C VAL A 136 11.57 10.12 -1.60
N GLU A 137 11.39 8.90 -1.12
CA GLU A 137 10.88 7.75 -1.86
C GLU A 137 9.35 7.63 -1.75
N ILE A 138 8.63 8.55 -2.41
CA ILE A 138 7.17 8.56 -2.32
C ILE A 138 6.51 7.54 -3.26
N GLY A 139 5.99 6.46 -2.68
CA GLY A 139 5.09 5.51 -3.36
C GLY A 139 3.61 5.78 -3.07
N ARG A 140 3.14 5.31 -1.91
CA ARG A 140 1.71 5.29 -1.53
C ARG A 140 1.02 6.64 -1.67
N TYR A 141 1.66 7.70 -1.19
CA TYR A 141 1.09 9.04 -1.23
C TYR A 141 0.91 9.56 -2.66
N MET A 142 1.75 9.17 -3.63
CA MET A 142 1.59 9.64 -5.02
C MET A 142 0.40 9.01 -5.72
N VAL A 143 0.19 7.69 -5.53
CA VAL A 143 -0.71 6.92 -6.40
C VAL A 143 -1.86 6.24 -5.65
N GLY A 144 -1.82 6.16 -4.32
CA GLY A 144 -2.77 5.39 -3.53
C GLY A 144 -4.21 5.82 -3.74
N GLU A 145 -4.49 7.12 -3.60
CA GLU A 145 -5.83 7.71 -3.79
C GLU A 145 -6.25 7.81 -5.26
N ALA A 146 -5.33 7.65 -6.20
CA ALA A 146 -5.62 7.74 -7.63
C ALA A 146 -6.27 6.47 -8.21
N GLY A 147 -6.38 5.39 -7.44
CA GLY A 147 -6.96 4.13 -7.88
C GLY A 147 -8.08 3.63 -6.98
N CYS A 148 -9.07 3.00 -7.59
CA CYS A 148 -10.08 2.20 -6.90
C CYS A 148 -10.13 0.79 -7.49
N TYR A 149 -10.67 -0.15 -6.73
CA TYR A 149 -10.91 -1.52 -7.14
C TYR A 149 -12.40 -1.76 -7.22
N ILE A 150 -12.88 -2.23 -8.38
CA ILE A 150 -14.29 -2.49 -8.64
C ILE A 150 -14.50 -3.99 -8.75
N THR A 151 -15.49 -4.51 -8.04
CA THR A 151 -15.81 -5.94 -8.00
C THR A 151 -17.31 -6.15 -7.85
N GLU A 152 -17.84 -7.24 -8.41
CA GLU A 152 -19.26 -7.56 -8.46
C GLU A 152 -19.63 -8.58 -7.38
N VAL A 153 -20.81 -8.44 -6.77
CA VAL A 153 -21.40 -9.44 -5.88
C VAL A 153 -21.88 -10.63 -6.69
N VAL A 154 -21.31 -11.81 -6.46
CA VAL A 154 -21.67 -13.04 -7.18
C VAL A 154 -22.49 -14.02 -6.37
N ASP A 155 -22.44 -13.91 -5.04
CA ASP A 155 -23.25 -14.74 -4.15
C ASP A 155 -23.48 -14.01 -2.82
N ILE A 156 -24.61 -14.28 -2.18
CA ILE A 156 -24.97 -13.78 -0.86
C ILE A 156 -25.48 -14.96 -0.06
N LYS A 157 -24.81 -15.27 1.05
CA LYS A 157 -25.18 -16.41 1.89
C LYS A 157 -25.13 -16.09 3.36
N GLU A 158 -25.86 -16.88 4.13
CA GLU A 158 -25.77 -16.89 5.58
C GLU A 158 -25.07 -18.18 6.02
N SER A 159 -24.13 -18.05 6.96
CA SER A 159 -23.46 -19.19 7.58
C SER A 159 -23.33 -18.94 9.07
N LEU A 160 -23.93 -19.82 9.88
CA LEU A 160 -23.91 -19.72 11.35
C LEU A 160 -24.36 -18.34 11.88
N GLY A 161 -25.37 -17.73 11.24
CA GLY A 161 -25.88 -16.42 11.63
C GLY A 161 -25.06 -15.22 11.16
N GLN A 162 -24.00 -15.43 10.38
CA GLN A 162 -23.20 -14.37 9.77
C GLN A 162 -23.50 -14.27 8.26
N LYS A 163 -23.78 -13.04 7.80
CA LYS A 163 -24.00 -12.74 6.39
C LYS A 163 -22.67 -12.58 5.67
N PHE A 164 -22.50 -13.30 4.56
CA PHE A 164 -21.34 -13.22 3.67
C PHE A 164 -21.78 -12.67 2.31
N ILE A 165 -21.02 -11.70 1.81
CA ILE A 165 -21.12 -11.18 0.45
C ILE A 165 -19.90 -11.70 -0.29
N ILE A 166 -20.12 -12.56 -1.29
CA ILE A 166 -19.05 -13.16 -2.09
C ILE A 166 -18.87 -12.31 -3.34
N LEU A 167 -17.62 -11.91 -3.58
CA LEU A 167 -17.22 -11.02 -4.66
C LEU A 167 -16.57 -11.82 -5.79
N ASP A 168 -16.73 -11.35 -7.03
CA ASP A 168 -16.02 -11.91 -8.20
C ASP A 168 -14.51 -11.68 -8.13
N GLY A 169 -14.07 -10.80 -7.23
CA GLY A 169 -12.71 -10.52 -6.83
C GLY A 169 -12.20 -11.38 -5.67
N GLY A 170 -11.18 -10.88 -4.99
CA GLY A 170 -10.59 -11.51 -3.82
C GLY A 170 -9.15 -11.07 -3.55
N VAL A 171 -8.48 -11.76 -2.63
CA VAL A 171 -7.09 -11.49 -2.23
C VAL A 171 -6.06 -11.73 -3.34
N HIS A 172 -6.45 -12.42 -4.42
CA HIS A 172 -5.65 -12.53 -5.64
C HIS A 172 -5.58 -11.21 -6.44
N GLN A 173 -6.48 -10.26 -6.18
CA GLN A 173 -6.52 -8.95 -6.85
C GLN A 173 -6.32 -7.77 -5.88
N LEU A 174 -6.74 -7.92 -4.62
CA LEU A 174 -6.57 -6.91 -3.57
C LEU A 174 -6.30 -7.55 -2.19
N LEU A 175 -5.11 -8.14 -2.01
CA LEU A 175 -4.69 -8.76 -0.74
C LEU A 175 -4.66 -7.77 0.44
N ARG A 176 -4.30 -6.51 0.16
CA ARG A 176 -4.10 -5.47 1.19
C ARG A 176 -5.31 -5.31 2.11
N LEU A 177 -6.53 -5.42 1.57
CA LEU A 177 -7.75 -5.24 2.35
C LEU A 177 -7.84 -6.29 3.47
N SER A 178 -7.47 -7.54 3.18
CA SER A 178 -7.40 -8.64 4.15
C SER A 178 -6.30 -8.44 5.21
N MET A 179 -5.14 -7.91 4.80
CA MET A 179 -4.03 -7.64 5.72
C MET A 179 -4.26 -6.43 6.65
N LYS A 180 -5.16 -5.53 6.27
CA LYS A 180 -5.45 -4.26 6.97
C LYS A 180 -6.96 -4.04 7.06
N PRO A 181 -7.66 -4.80 7.92
CA PRO A 181 -9.13 -4.80 7.98
C PRO A 181 -9.76 -3.47 8.43
N ALA A 182 -8.96 -2.54 8.98
CA ALA A 182 -9.39 -1.16 9.29
C ALA A 182 -9.54 -0.27 8.03
N SER A 183 -9.14 -0.76 6.84
CA SER A 183 -9.23 -0.02 5.57
C SER A 183 -10.61 -0.15 4.92
N LYS A 184 -11.66 0.37 5.55
CA LYS A 184 -13.06 0.17 5.14
C LYS A 184 -13.62 1.23 4.17
N TYR A 185 -12.75 1.96 3.48
CA TYR A 185 -13.18 2.96 2.51
C TYR A 185 -13.75 2.34 1.23
N MET A 186 -15.08 2.18 1.16
CA MET A 186 -15.80 1.58 0.04
C MET A 186 -17.25 2.08 -0.09
N GLU A 187 -17.88 1.81 -1.23
CA GLU A 187 -19.31 2.03 -1.47
C GLU A 187 -19.91 0.93 -2.37
N VAL A 188 -21.24 0.81 -2.36
CA VAL A 188 -21.99 0.01 -3.34
C VAL A 188 -22.58 0.96 -4.39
N LEU A 189 -22.17 0.80 -5.65
CA LEU A 189 -22.56 1.68 -6.75
C LEU A 189 -24.08 1.70 -6.94
N GLY A 190 -24.64 2.91 -7.05
CA GLY A 190 -26.08 3.10 -7.28
C GLY A 190 -26.96 2.88 -6.04
N ARG A 191 -26.38 2.55 -4.87
CA ARG A 191 -27.11 2.37 -3.62
C ARG A 191 -26.90 3.58 -2.70
N ASN A 192 -27.97 4.32 -2.43
CA ASN A 192 -27.98 5.50 -1.55
C ASN A 192 -28.68 5.25 -0.20
N GLY A 193 -28.99 3.98 0.11
CA GLY A 193 -29.70 3.59 1.32
C GLY A 193 -28.85 3.67 2.59
N ASN A 194 -29.48 3.34 3.73
CA ASN A 194 -28.77 3.24 5.00
C ASN A 194 -27.85 2.00 5.01
N TYR A 195 -26.63 2.18 5.48
CA TYR A 195 -25.65 1.11 5.64
C TYR A 195 -25.81 0.49 7.03
N THR A 196 -26.83 -0.34 7.20
CA THR A 196 -27.23 -0.95 8.48
C THR A 196 -27.03 -2.46 8.52
N GLN A 197 -26.79 -3.10 7.38
CA GLN A 197 -26.56 -4.54 7.32
C GLN A 197 -25.09 -4.87 7.61
N LYS A 198 -24.81 -5.51 8.75
CA LYS A 198 -23.49 -6.07 9.04
C LYS A 198 -23.24 -7.32 8.19
N ALA A 199 -22.07 -7.41 7.56
CA ALA A 199 -21.66 -8.56 6.76
C ALA A 199 -20.12 -8.73 6.68
N THR A 200 -19.68 -9.82 6.08
CA THR A 200 -18.27 -10.09 5.74
C THR A 200 -18.11 -10.20 4.24
N LEU A 201 -17.10 -9.52 3.70
CA LEU A 201 -16.74 -9.59 2.29
C LEU A 201 -15.71 -10.71 2.09
N GLY A 202 -16.08 -11.72 1.32
CA GLY A 202 -15.20 -12.78 0.87
C GLY A 202 -15.00 -12.73 -0.64
N GLY A 203 -13.85 -13.17 -1.12
CA GLY A 203 -13.65 -13.42 -2.54
C GLY A 203 -14.11 -14.82 -2.97
N LYS A 204 -13.97 -15.10 -4.26
CA LYS A 204 -14.40 -16.38 -4.87
C LYS A 204 -13.39 -17.53 -4.75
N LEU A 205 -12.22 -17.30 -4.16
CA LEU A 205 -11.17 -18.32 -4.10
C LEU A 205 -11.54 -19.44 -3.11
N PRO A 206 -11.14 -20.69 -3.39
CA PRO A 206 -11.43 -21.83 -2.51
C PRO A 206 -10.44 -21.91 -1.34
N THR A 207 -10.24 -20.81 -0.60
CA THR A 207 -9.33 -20.74 0.53
C THR A 207 -9.88 -19.86 1.64
N PRO A 208 -9.73 -20.24 2.93
CA PRO A 208 -10.14 -19.39 4.05
C PRO A 208 -9.32 -18.09 4.13
N LEU A 209 -8.19 -17.98 3.42
CA LEU A 209 -7.42 -16.74 3.29
C LEU A 209 -8.17 -15.67 2.49
N ASP A 210 -9.22 -16.02 1.74
CA ASP A 210 -9.95 -15.10 0.87
C ASP A 210 -11.11 -14.38 1.56
N ILE A 211 -10.87 -13.97 2.80
CA ILE A 211 -11.71 -12.99 3.50
C ILE A 211 -11.05 -11.63 3.29
N MET A 212 -11.73 -10.76 2.56
CA MET A 212 -11.21 -9.43 2.26
C MET A 212 -11.38 -8.49 3.45
N VAL A 213 -12.56 -8.47 4.07
CA VAL A 213 -12.81 -7.66 5.27
C VAL A 213 -14.03 -8.16 6.02
N GLU A 214 -13.93 -8.15 7.34
CA GLU A 214 -14.99 -8.53 8.27
C GLU A 214 -15.69 -7.30 8.83
N ASP A 215 -16.90 -7.51 9.35
CA ASP A 215 -17.66 -6.50 10.08
C ASP A 215 -17.84 -5.19 9.32
N VAL A 216 -18.18 -5.27 8.03
CA VAL A 216 -18.56 -4.11 7.23
C VAL A 216 -20.06 -3.87 7.31
N MET A 217 -20.44 -2.61 7.32
CA MET A 217 -21.83 -2.20 7.15
C MET A 217 -22.10 -2.00 5.66
N LEU A 218 -23.23 -2.51 5.17
CA LEU A 218 -23.65 -2.49 3.78
C LEU A 218 -25.12 -2.07 3.67
N PRO A 219 -25.61 -1.68 2.48
CA PRO A 219 -27.04 -1.46 2.25
C PRO A 219 -27.83 -2.74 2.54
N GLU A 220 -29.01 -2.60 3.14
CA GLU A 220 -29.89 -3.76 3.44
C GLU A 220 -30.38 -4.46 2.17
N ASP A 221 -30.55 -3.68 1.10
CA ASP A 221 -31.02 -4.09 -0.22
C ASP A 221 -29.87 -4.48 -1.16
N ILE A 222 -28.70 -4.82 -0.64
CA ILE A 222 -27.59 -5.34 -1.44
C ILE A 222 -27.97 -6.68 -2.10
N GLU A 223 -27.70 -6.80 -3.39
CA GLU A 223 -28.12 -7.93 -4.24
C GLU A 223 -26.97 -8.49 -5.07
N ILE A 224 -27.13 -9.72 -5.55
CA ILE A 224 -26.24 -10.31 -6.56
C ILE A 224 -26.28 -9.44 -7.82
N GLY A 225 -25.10 -9.12 -8.37
CA GLY A 225 -24.92 -8.21 -9.49
C GLY A 225 -24.62 -6.76 -9.10
N ASP A 226 -24.77 -6.37 -7.83
CA ASP A 226 -24.30 -5.07 -7.35
C ASP A 226 -22.77 -4.97 -7.44
N ARG A 227 -22.26 -3.75 -7.64
CA ARG A 227 -20.82 -3.48 -7.72
C ARG A 227 -20.33 -2.72 -6.51
N LEU A 228 -19.28 -3.23 -5.88
CA LEU A 228 -18.55 -2.55 -4.83
C LEU A 228 -17.37 -1.81 -5.43
N VAL A 229 -17.17 -0.57 -4.99
CA VAL A 229 -15.98 0.23 -5.25
C VAL A 229 -15.20 0.33 -3.96
N ILE A 230 -13.98 -0.18 -3.95
CA ILE A 230 -13.04 -0.07 -2.83
C ILE A 230 -12.01 1.00 -3.20
N TYR A 231 -11.95 2.07 -2.42
CA TYR A 231 -11.13 3.22 -2.70
C TYR A 231 -9.67 3.03 -2.25
N ASN A 232 -8.82 3.96 -2.67
CA ASN A 232 -7.41 4.07 -2.28
C ASN A 232 -6.56 2.83 -2.62
N CYS A 233 -6.87 2.19 -3.74
CA CYS A 233 -6.25 0.96 -4.22
C CYS A 233 -5.14 1.17 -5.27
N GLY A 234 -4.76 2.41 -5.57
CA GLY A 234 -3.71 2.67 -6.58
C GLY A 234 -2.29 2.31 -6.14
N ALA A 235 -2.07 2.10 -4.84
CA ALA A 235 -0.80 1.62 -4.28
C ALA A 235 -1.00 0.30 -3.54
N TYR A 236 -0.13 -0.68 -3.81
CA TYR A 236 -0.14 -2.00 -3.15
C TYR A 236 -1.50 -2.71 -3.28
N GLY A 237 -2.16 -2.52 -4.43
CA GLY A 237 -3.36 -3.24 -4.82
C GLY A 237 -2.97 -4.51 -5.57
N PHE A 238 -3.16 -4.50 -6.89
CA PHE A 238 -2.85 -5.63 -7.76
C PHE A 238 -1.40 -6.15 -7.59
N ASN A 239 -0.42 -5.25 -7.53
CA ASN A 239 1.01 -5.59 -7.46
C ASN A 239 1.46 -6.21 -6.12
N HIS A 240 0.60 -6.20 -5.10
CA HIS A 240 0.88 -6.81 -3.79
C HIS A 240 -0.06 -8.00 -3.51
N SER A 241 -0.72 -8.53 -4.54
CA SER A 241 -1.76 -9.56 -4.39
C SER A 241 -1.30 -10.96 -4.83
N LEU A 242 -2.09 -11.98 -4.49
CA LEU A 242 -1.80 -13.39 -4.81
C LEU A 242 -2.19 -13.73 -6.27
N THR A 243 -1.61 -13.02 -7.22
CA THR A 243 -2.09 -12.94 -8.62
C THR A 243 -2.13 -14.28 -9.37
N ASN A 244 -1.29 -15.26 -8.98
CA ASN A 244 -1.24 -16.58 -9.61
C ASN A 244 -2.05 -17.66 -8.85
N PHE A 245 -2.70 -17.31 -7.73
CA PHE A 245 -3.43 -18.28 -6.94
C PHE A 245 -4.70 -18.73 -7.68
N ALA A 246 -4.89 -20.05 -7.78
CA ALA A 246 -6.00 -20.69 -8.49
C ALA A 246 -6.18 -20.28 -9.97
N LEU A 247 -5.14 -19.71 -10.60
CA LEU A 247 -5.09 -19.37 -12.04
C LEU A 247 -6.26 -18.50 -12.53
N HIS A 248 -6.77 -17.60 -11.68
CA HIS A 248 -7.76 -16.62 -12.10
C HIS A 248 -7.11 -15.49 -12.89
N ASN A 249 -7.68 -15.17 -14.06
CA ASN A 249 -7.23 -14.07 -14.91
C ASN A 249 -6.97 -12.79 -14.12
N TYR A 250 -5.88 -12.09 -14.46
CA TYR A 250 -5.62 -10.77 -13.90
C TYR A 250 -6.79 -9.81 -14.22
N PRO A 251 -7.14 -8.90 -13.30
CA PRO A 251 -8.14 -7.88 -13.58
C PRO A 251 -7.62 -6.91 -14.64
N ALA A 252 -8.52 -6.32 -15.42
CA ALA A 252 -8.16 -5.20 -16.27
C ALA A 252 -7.83 -3.96 -15.42
N GLU A 253 -6.98 -3.07 -15.94
CA GLU A 253 -6.78 -1.73 -15.37
C GLU A 253 -7.14 -0.70 -16.42
N VAL A 254 -7.88 0.33 -16.00
CA VAL A 254 -8.27 1.45 -16.84
C VAL A 254 -7.76 2.75 -16.21
N ALA A 255 -7.32 3.68 -17.05
CA ALA A 255 -7.04 5.05 -16.64
C ALA A 255 -8.22 5.93 -17.05
N TYR A 256 -8.64 6.81 -16.15
CA TYR A 256 -9.58 7.89 -16.45
C TYR A 256 -8.82 9.22 -16.46
N SER A 257 -8.86 9.92 -17.58
CA SER A 257 -8.20 11.22 -17.75
C SER A 257 -8.97 12.04 -18.77
N ASP A 258 -9.24 13.32 -18.45
CA ASP A 258 -9.92 14.28 -19.31
C ASP A 258 -11.24 13.75 -19.90
N GLY A 259 -12.08 13.15 -19.05
CA GLY A 259 -13.39 12.60 -19.46
C GLY A 259 -13.32 11.29 -20.24
N THR A 260 -12.13 10.73 -20.46
CA THR A 260 -11.92 9.53 -21.29
C THR A 260 -11.41 8.36 -20.44
N ILE A 261 -12.00 7.18 -20.66
CA ILE A 261 -11.52 5.92 -20.09
C ILE A 261 -10.66 5.20 -21.12
N GLN A 262 -9.44 4.82 -20.72
CA GLN A 262 -8.50 4.08 -21.56
C GLN A 262 -8.08 2.78 -20.86
N LEU A 263 -8.12 1.67 -21.59
CA LEU A 263 -7.60 0.40 -21.11
C LEU A 263 -6.06 0.47 -21.07
N ILE A 264 -5.47 0.49 -19.88
CA ILE A 264 -4.02 0.53 -19.68
C ILE A 264 -3.44 -0.86 -19.40
N ARG A 265 -4.29 -1.80 -18.97
CA ARG A 265 -3.95 -3.21 -18.87
C ARG A 265 -5.16 -4.08 -19.20
N SER A 266 -5.02 -4.99 -20.15
CA SER A 266 -6.05 -5.97 -20.46
C SER A 266 -6.21 -6.98 -19.33
N SER A 267 -7.39 -7.57 -19.19
CA SER A 267 -7.55 -8.74 -18.34
C SER A 267 -6.66 -9.88 -18.84
N GLY A 268 -6.11 -10.66 -17.90
CA GLY A 268 -5.24 -11.78 -18.22
C GLY A 268 -5.95 -12.86 -19.03
N GLN A 269 -5.16 -13.68 -19.72
CA GLN A 269 -5.60 -14.85 -20.44
C GLN A 269 -5.01 -16.11 -19.79
N VAL A 270 -5.69 -17.26 -19.93
CA VAL A 270 -5.22 -18.54 -19.36
C VAL A 270 -3.78 -18.86 -19.77
N LYS A 271 -3.38 -18.54 -21.00
CA LYS A 271 -2.01 -18.76 -21.50
C LYS A 271 -0.94 -17.98 -20.73
N ASP A 272 -1.30 -16.88 -20.06
CA ASP A 272 -0.34 -16.01 -19.38
C ASP A 272 0.29 -16.73 -18.17
N PHE A 273 -0.42 -17.68 -17.56
CA PHE A 273 0.09 -18.50 -16.46
C PHE A 273 1.16 -19.51 -16.86
N PHE A 274 1.24 -19.83 -18.15
CA PHE A 274 2.20 -20.80 -18.69
C PHE A 274 3.41 -20.13 -19.35
N LEU A 275 3.52 -18.79 -19.26
CA LEU A 275 4.68 -18.07 -19.76
C LEU A 275 5.96 -18.59 -19.09
N ASN A 276 6.95 -18.95 -19.91
CA ASN A 276 8.22 -19.56 -19.51
C ASN A 276 8.10 -20.96 -18.88
N GLN A 277 6.92 -21.58 -18.87
CA GLN A 277 6.78 -22.97 -18.48
C GLN A 277 7.21 -23.88 -19.62
N LYS A 278 8.14 -24.79 -19.34
CA LYS A 278 8.53 -25.86 -20.26
C LYS A 278 7.97 -27.18 -19.74
N PHE A 279 7.27 -27.91 -20.60
CA PHE A 279 6.83 -29.25 -20.25
C PHE A 279 8.02 -30.22 -20.39
N PRO A 280 8.20 -31.18 -19.46
CA PRO A 280 9.32 -32.13 -19.50
C PRO A 280 9.45 -32.98 -20.78
N THR A 281 8.44 -32.98 -21.66
CA THR A 281 8.38 -33.80 -22.89
C THR A 281 8.87 -33.10 -24.16
N ASP A 282 9.33 -31.85 -24.09
CA ASP A 282 10.02 -31.18 -25.21
C ASP A 282 11.47 -31.67 -25.41
N SER A 283 11.75 -32.93 -25.08
CA SER A 283 13.02 -33.61 -25.36
C SER A 283 13.02 -34.13 -26.80
N GLY A 284 12.94 -33.25 -27.80
CA GLY A 284 13.34 -33.49 -29.21
C GLY A 284 12.68 -34.63 -30.03
N ASP A 285 11.99 -35.57 -29.39
CA ASP A 285 11.60 -36.86 -29.95
C ASP A 285 10.12 -36.91 -30.32
N GLY A 286 9.60 -35.84 -30.93
CA GLY A 286 8.37 -35.85 -31.76
C GLY A 286 7.07 -36.44 -31.18
N LYS A 287 7.02 -36.88 -29.92
CA LYS A 287 5.86 -37.54 -29.31
C LYS A 287 5.17 -36.54 -28.39
N LYS A 288 4.15 -35.90 -28.94
CA LYS A 288 3.17 -35.14 -28.16
C LYS A 288 2.52 -36.09 -27.14
N HIS A 289 2.77 -35.82 -25.86
CA HIS A 289 1.96 -36.38 -24.78
C HIS A 289 1.09 -35.25 -24.22
N ILE A 290 -0.17 -35.30 -24.69
CA ILE A 290 -1.44 -34.71 -24.22
C ILE A 290 -1.44 -33.19 -23.99
#